data_AF-A0A8S3QWB1-F1
#
_entry.id   AF-A0A8S3QWB1-F1
#
_cell.length_a   1.000
_cell.length_b   1.000
_cell.length_c   1.000
_cell.angle_alpha   90.00
_cell.angle_beta   90.00
_cell.angle_gamma   90.00
#
_symmetry.space_group_name_H-M   'P 1'
#
loop_
_entity.id
_entity.type
_entity.pdbx_description
1 polymer ?
#
loop_
_entity_poly.entity_id
_entity_poly.type
_entity_poly.pdbx_seq_one_letter_code
_entity_poly.pdbx_strand_id
1 'polypeptide(L)'
;MLCVKGSDPNITNSGNETCGYQGLFYRCDDTWKCRLTKILDKRVFGLAVAIIVVNIFVVFLAIFVVIANDKDTKKGWKALAMLLFTLTEILNIASTIIVWIEGYTIECTKTNGEEFCLECEVILCSKCKLSHLKRKSNKKHHVDKSYSKILDKRPSCLIHSKEVVFYCGSCCLLICPSCMLEKHKQHDVDEIENAVSKKKEGISSEIVDLESRSENVKQIVDDLNVFEEAYKIENAILKKVIKVRGDTLKALIDKHTETLVERVTLEESSQMTRKSEEVYKLEDIKLLCDLQIERLKGSLENTKDIDILLSYGEWEEDVQHVKTREISEFTPIPPIRFIEPGKDDDTVSELFGAVEIGFFKLQEGDHVRIKLSVTEPINGWGDVTHDSIGIVRGVNDDIVTVDFKEFSGWEAFVSEVELVKSGNEEQ
;
A
#
# COMPACT_ATOMS: atom_id res chain seq x y z
N MET A 1 -18.79 -48.38 1.08
CA MET A 1 -19.16 -48.94 2.42
C MET A 1 -17.92 -49.52 3.11
N LEU A 2 -17.17 -48.66 3.81
CA LEU A 2 -16.13 -49.08 4.75
C LEU A 2 -16.81 -49.47 6.06
N CYS A 3 -16.69 -50.72 6.48
CA CYS A 3 -17.15 -51.14 7.80
C CYS A 3 -16.15 -50.58 8.83
N VAL A 4 -16.33 -49.31 9.17
CA VAL A 4 -15.68 -48.68 10.32
C VAL A 4 -16.15 -49.48 11.53
N LYS A 5 -15.20 -50.00 12.34
CA LYS A 5 -15.49 -50.68 13.60
C LYS A 5 -16.41 -49.79 14.44
N GLY A 6 -17.71 -50.05 14.39
CA GLY A 6 -18.66 -49.66 15.41
C GLY A 6 -18.19 -50.34 16.68
N SER A 7 -17.76 -49.52 17.63
CA SER A 7 -17.53 -49.97 19.00
C SER A 7 -18.91 -50.34 19.54
N ASP A 8 -19.28 -51.62 19.45
CA ASP A 8 -20.48 -52.10 20.13
C ASP A 8 -20.18 -52.07 21.64
N PRO A 9 -20.81 -51.19 22.44
CA PRO A 9 -20.46 -51.00 23.85
C PRO A 9 -20.86 -52.20 24.73
N ASN A 10 -21.51 -53.22 24.16
CA ASN A 10 -22.01 -54.38 24.90
C ASN A 10 -21.11 -55.63 24.83
N ILE A 11 -19.92 -55.56 24.23
CA ILE A 11 -18.93 -56.63 24.38
C ILE A 11 -18.11 -56.35 25.64
N THR A 12 -18.73 -56.64 26.79
CA THR A 12 -18.05 -56.68 28.09
C THR A 12 -16.88 -57.66 28.03
N ASN A 13 -15.73 -57.23 28.56
CA ASN A 13 -14.57 -58.05 28.88
C ASN A 13 -14.97 -59.28 29.72
N SER A 14 -15.31 -60.38 29.06
CA SER A 14 -15.18 -61.74 29.56
C SER A 14 -14.14 -62.41 28.68
N GLY A 15 -13.13 -63.05 29.28
CA GLY A 15 -11.98 -63.66 28.58
C GLY A 15 -12.36 -64.61 27.46
N ASN A 16 -12.61 -64.07 26.27
CA ASN A 16 -13.12 -64.78 25.11
C ASN A 16 -12.04 -64.81 24.03
N GLU A 17 -11.55 -66.01 23.79
CA GLU A 17 -10.81 -66.38 22.58
C GLU A 17 -11.56 -65.84 21.35
N THR A 18 -10.91 -64.96 20.58
CA THR A 18 -11.47 -64.41 19.35
C THR A 18 -11.51 -65.50 18.27
N CYS A 19 -12.72 -65.85 17.80
CA CYS A 19 -12.93 -66.81 16.71
C CYS A 19 -12.59 -66.15 15.38
N GLY A 20 -11.96 -66.92 14.48
CA GLY A 20 -11.60 -66.48 13.13
C GLY A 20 -10.14 -66.05 13.00
N TYR A 21 -9.72 -65.81 11.77
CA TYR A 21 -8.43 -65.20 11.47
C TYR A 21 -8.66 -63.71 11.25
N GLN A 22 -8.32 -62.91 12.25
CA GLN A 22 -7.91 -61.54 11.98
C GLN A 22 -6.54 -61.67 11.35
N GLY A 23 -6.45 -61.44 10.03
CA GLY A 23 -5.15 -61.09 9.47
C GLY A 23 -4.55 -59.96 10.28
N LEU A 24 -3.22 -59.82 10.26
CA LEU A 24 -2.50 -58.66 10.76
C LEU A 24 -2.95 -57.41 9.97
N PHE A 25 -4.20 -57.00 10.16
CA PHE A 25 -4.72 -55.72 9.76
C PHE A 25 -4.19 -54.76 10.81
N TYR A 26 -2.96 -54.32 10.58
CA TYR A 26 -2.55 -53.00 11.07
C TYR A 26 -3.69 -52.05 10.70
N ARG A 27 -4.28 -51.39 11.70
CA ARG A 27 -5.20 -50.28 11.43
C ARG A 27 -4.50 -49.38 10.43
N CYS A 28 -5.11 -49.28 9.26
CA CYS A 28 -4.76 -48.32 8.23
C CYS A 28 -5.27 -46.95 8.68
N ASP A 29 -4.81 -46.47 9.82
CA ASP A 29 -4.80 -45.05 10.10
C ASP A 29 -3.54 -44.54 9.39
N ASP A 30 -3.78 -44.05 8.18
CA ASP A 30 -2.86 -43.35 7.29
C ASP A 30 -1.58 -44.10 6.89
N THR A 31 -1.75 -44.87 5.79
CA THR A 31 -0.75 -45.41 4.85
C THR A 31 0.09 -46.60 5.33
N TRP A 32 0.45 -47.45 4.38
CA TRP A 32 1.46 -48.50 4.52
C TRP A 32 2.86 -47.89 4.68
N LYS A 33 3.15 -47.31 5.85
CA LYS A 33 4.40 -46.58 6.11
C LYS A 33 5.49 -47.50 6.66
N CYS A 34 6.53 -47.67 5.85
CA CYS A 34 7.85 -48.09 6.28
C CYS A 34 8.45 -47.09 7.31
N ARG A 35 8.75 -47.54 8.54
CA ARG A 35 9.34 -46.69 9.60
C ARG A 35 10.86 -46.79 9.67
N LEU A 36 11.56 -45.78 9.16
CA LEU A 36 12.97 -45.52 9.48
C LEU A 36 13.28 -44.04 9.73
N THR A 37 13.69 -43.74 10.96
CA THR A 37 14.20 -42.44 11.40
C THR A 37 15.68 -42.28 11.08
N LYS A 38 16.04 -41.26 10.28
CA LYS A 38 17.34 -40.58 10.35
C LYS A 38 17.34 -39.18 9.69
N ILE A 39 17.46 -38.16 10.55
CA ILE A 39 18.26 -36.91 10.53
C ILE A 39 18.50 -36.24 9.16
N LEU A 40 18.00 -34.99 9.04
CA LEU A 40 18.34 -33.96 8.05
C LEU A 40 19.83 -33.96 7.66
N ASP A 41 20.11 -33.69 6.39
CA ASP A 41 21.49 -33.48 5.91
C ASP A 41 22.19 -32.43 6.78
N LYS A 42 23.21 -32.86 7.53
CA LYS A 42 23.94 -32.03 8.51
C LYS A 42 24.46 -30.72 7.90
N ARG A 43 24.67 -30.68 6.59
CA ARG A 43 25.16 -29.50 5.87
C ARG A 43 24.11 -28.40 5.74
N VAL A 44 22.87 -28.75 5.41
CA VAL A 44 21.76 -27.79 5.26
C VAL A 44 21.35 -27.24 6.63
N PHE A 45 21.33 -28.12 7.65
CA PHE A 45 21.11 -27.73 9.05
C PHE A 45 22.18 -26.77 9.57
N GLY A 46 23.47 -27.09 9.35
CA GLY A 46 24.58 -26.22 9.75
C GLY A 46 24.52 -24.85 9.09
N LEU A 47 24.11 -24.77 7.81
CA LEU A 47 23.98 -23.51 7.09
C LEU A 47 22.85 -22.64 7.65
N ALA A 48 21.67 -23.24 7.90
CA ALA A 48 20.52 -22.52 8.45
C ALA A 48 20.81 -21.95 9.86
N VAL A 49 21.42 -22.77 10.73
CA VAL A 49 21.81 -22.32 12.08
C VAL A 49 22.88 -21.21 12.00
N ALA A 50 23.88 -21.35 11.13
CA ALA A 50 24.91 -20.32 10.95
C ALA A 50 24.32 -18.98 10.50
N ILE A 51 23.36 -18.98 9.55
CA ILE A 51 22.71 -17.76 9.06
C ILE A 51 21.93 -17.06 10.19
N ILE A 52 21.20 -17.82 11.01
CA ILE A 52 20.44 -17.26 12.15
C ILE A 52 21.39 -16.64 13.18
N VAL A 53 22.47 -17.35 13.55
CA VAL A 53 23.46 -16.84 14.51
C VAL A 53 24.13 -15.56 14.01
N VAL A 54 24.49 -15.49 12.73
CA VAL A 54 25.08 -14.29 12.12
C VAL A 54 24.09 -13.12 12.16
N ASN A 55 22.84 -13.33 11.79
CA ASN A 55 21.83 -12.27 11.79
C ASN A 55 21.52 -11.76 13.20
N ILE A 56 21.43 -12.65 14.19
CA ILE A 56 21.28 -12.26 15.60
C ILE A 56 22.47 -11.39 16.04
N PHE A 57 23.70 -11.81 15.73
CA PHE A 57 24.91 -11.07 16.11
C PHE A 57 24.97 -9.67 15.48
N VAL A 58 24.60 -9.54 14.20
CA VAL A 58 24.54 -8.24 13.49
C VAL A 58 23.53 -7.29 14.14
N VAL A 59 22.35 -7.79 14.52
CA VAL A 59 21.31 -6.98 15.19
C VAL A 59 21.78 -6.54 16.58
N PHE A 60 22.45 -7.40 17.34
CA PHE A 60 23.02 -7.03 18.65
C PHE A 60 24.11 -5.97 18.53
N LEU A 61 24.99 -6.05 17.53
CA LEU A 61 25.99 -5.00 17.28
C LEU A 61 25.34 -3.67 16.92
N ALA A 62 24.29 -3.69 16.08
CA ALA A 62 23.56 -2.48 15.73
C ALA A 62 22.86 -1.86 16.95
N ILE A 63 22.25 -2.67 17.82
CA ILE A 63 21.65 -2.22 19.09
C ILE A 63 22.73 -1.59 19.99
N PHE A 64 23.89 -2.24 20.11
CA PHE A 64 25.00 -1.73 20.94
C PHE A 64 25.52 -0.38 20.42
N VAL A 65 25.68 -0.22 19.10
CA VAL A 65 26.11 1.04 18.49
C VAL A 65 25.09 2.16 18.73
N VAL A 66 23.79 1.87 18.63
CA VAL A 66 22.72 2.86 18.92
C VAL A 66 22.75 3.26 20.40
N ILE A 67 22.90 2.31 21.32
CA ILE A 67 22.98 2.58 22.77
C ILE A 67 24.27 3.34 23.14
N ALA A 68 25.38 3.06 22.47
CA ALA A 68 26.68 3.66 22.76
C ALA A 68 26.80 5.11 22.25
N ASN A 69 26.13 5.45 21.14
CA ASN A 69 26.29 6.75 20.47
C ASN A 69 25.17 7.77 20.72
N ASP A 70 24.01 7.37 21.26
CA ASP A 70 22.83 8.25 21.30
C ASP A 70 22.07 8.08 22.63
N LYS A 71 22.49 8.83 23.65
CA LYS A 71 21.71 9.01 24.88
C LYS A 71 20.88 10.29 24.74
N ASP A 72 19.56 10.12 24.62
CA ASP A 72 18.52 11.14 24.72
C ASP A 72 18.02 11.86 23.45
N THR A 73 17.96 11.17 22.30
CA THR A 73 17.14 11.64 21.18
C THR A 73 15.96 10.71 20.85
N LYS A 74 14.81 11.32 20.51
CA LYS A 74 13.58 10.61 20.06
C LYS A 74 13.82 9.75 18.80
N LYS A 75 14.91 10.00 18.06
CA LYS A 75 15.34 9.22 16.89
C LYS A 75 16.06 7.92 17.30
N GLY A 76 16.95 7.97 18.29
CA GLY A 76 17.61 6.79 18.86
C GLY A 76 16.61 5.75 19.39
N TRP A 77 15.57 6.21 20.12
CA TRP A 77 14.51 5.31 20.61
C TRP A 77 13.69 4.65 19.50
N LYS A 78 13.43 5.33 18.38
CA LYS A 78 12.78 4.71 17.22
C LYS A 78 13.66 3.67 16.53
N ALA A 79 14.95 3.95 16.38
CA ALA A 79 15.91 2.99 15.82
C ALA A 79 16.05 1.74 16.70
N LEU A 80 16.12 1.93 18.02
CA LEU A 80 16.15 0.84 18.99
C LEU A 80 14.88 -0.03 18.93
N ALA A 81 13.70 0.59 18.86
CA ALA A 81 12.43 -0.14 18.74
C ALA A 81 12.36 -0.99 17.45
N MET A 82 12.84 -0.45 16.31
CA MET A 82 12.91 -1.21 15.06
C MET A 82 13.89 -2.39 15.15
N LEU A 83 15.05 -2.22 15.78
CA LEU A 83 16.02 -3.30 15.96
C LEU A 83 15.56 -4.39 16.94
N LEU A 84 14.81 -4.03 17.98
CA LEU A 84 14.19 -5.00 18.88
C LEU A 84 13.08 -5.79 18.17
N PHE A 85 12.31 -5.13 17.30
CA PHE A 85 11.30 -5.79 16.47
C PHE A 85 11.91 -6.80 15.48
N THR A 86 13.02 -6.44 14.81
CA THR A 86 13.72 -7.39 13.93
C THR A 86 14.33 -8.56 14.70
N LEU A 87 14.81 -8.34 15.93
CA LEU A 87 15.29 -9.42 16.79
C LEU A 87 14.17 -10.39 17.16
N THR A 88 12.97 -9.89 17.48
CA THR A 88 11.81 -10.75 17.80
C THR A 88 11.38 -11.61 16.61
N GLU A 89 11.41 -11.08 15.39
CA GLU A 89 11.11 -11.85 14.17
C GLU A 89 12.13 -12.97 13.92
N ILE A 90 13.43 -12.68 14.10
CA ILE A 90 14.48 -13.69 13.93
C ILE A 90 14.35 -14.81 14.98
N LEU A 91 14.01 -14.47 16.23
CA LEU A 91 13.79 -15.45 17.30
C LEU A 91 12.53 -16.30 17.06
N ASN A 92 11.46 -15.70 16.52
CA ASN A 92 10.28 -16.44 16.10
C ASN A 92 10.62 -17.46 15.01
N ILE A 93 11.32 -17.04 13.95
CA ILE A 93 11.78 -17.94 12.87
C ILE A 93 12.62 -19.09 13.44
N ALA A 94 13.52 -18.81 14.38
CA ALA A 94 14.33 -19.83 15.04
C ALA A 94 13.46 -20.84 15.83
N SER A 95 12.43 -20.35 16.54
CA SER A 95 11.49 -21.21 17.28
C SER A 95 10.66 -22.11 16.35
N THR A 96 10.21 -21.59 15.21
CA THR A 96 9.46 -22.35 14.20
C THR A 96 10.33 -23.44 13.60
N ILE A 97 11.61 -23.15 13.35
CA ILE A 97 12.58 -24.15 12.86
C ILE A 97 12.84 -25.23 13.91
N ILE A 98 12.91 -24.90 15.21
CA ILE A 98 13.06 -25.89 16.29
C ILE A 98 11.84 -26.82 16.34
N VAL A 99 10.62 -26.28 16.28
CA VAL A 99 9.38 -27.07 16.21
C VAL A 99 9.33 -27.95 14.94
N TRP A 100 9.82 -27.42 13.82
CA TRP A 100 9.94 -28.17 12.55
C TRP A 100 10.94 -29.33 12.64
N ILE A 101 11.98 -29.22 13.46
CA ILE A 101 12.99 -30.27 13.70
C ILE A 101 12.45 -31.37 14.62
N GLU A 102 11.67 -31.04 15.65
CA GLU A 102 11.08 -32.01 16.57
C GLU A 102 9.91 -32.80 15.96
N GLY A 103 9.28 -32.27 14.89
CA GLY A 103 8.12 -32.88 14.22
C GLY A 103 8.41 -33.78 13.01
N TYR A 104 9.65 -33.93 12.53
CA TYR A 104 9.91 -34.61 11.25
C TYR A 104 10.18 -36.12 11.36
N THR A 105 9.12 -36.93 11.33
CA THR A 105 9.18 -38.31 10.81
C THR A 105 9.11 -38.26 9.28
N ILE A 106 10.17 -38.66 8.59
CA ILE A 106 10.15 -38.80 7.13
C ILE A 106 9.33 -40.04 6.76
N GLU A 107 8.19 -39.80 6.13
CA GLU A 107 7.31 -40.83 5.60
C GLU A 107 7.79 -41.26 4.21
N CYS A 108 7.94 -42.57 4.00
CA CYS A 108 8.23 -43.08 2.67
C CYS A 108 6.94 -43.06 1.84
N THR A 109 6.88 -42.23 0.80
CA THR A 109 5.70 -42.05 -0.08
C THR A 109 5.52 -43.15 -1.12
N LYS A 110 6.35 -44.21 -1.09
CA LYS A 110 6.24 -45.33 -2.03
C LYS A 110 5.29 -46.40 -1.48
N THR A 111 4.19 -46.62 -2.18
CA THR A 111 3.12 -47.58 -1.83
C THR A 111 3.41 -49.02 -2.23
N ASN A 112 4.43 -49.28 -3.07
CA ASN A 112 4.71 -50.61 -3.60
C ASN A 112 5.99 -51.17 -2.95
N GLY A 113 5.83 -51.89 -1.83
CA GLY A 113 6.88 -52.69 -1.24
C GLY A 113 6.86 -54.12 -1.80
N GLU A 114 8.03 -54.65 -2.19
CA GLU A 114 8.16 -55.96 -2.83
C GLU A 114 8.87 -57.00 -1.92
N GLU A 115 9.31 -56.58 -0.73
CA GLU A 115 10.17 -57.37 0.14
C GLU A 115 9.61 -57.38 1.58
N PHE A 116 9.58 -58.55 2.23
CA PHE A 116 8.96 -58.75 3.54
C PHE A 116 9.99 -59.17 4.58
N CYS A 117 9.96 -58.53 5.75
CA CYS A 117 10.79 -58.91 6.90
C CYS A 117 10.06 -59.93 7.77
N LEU A 118 10.64 -61.12 7.99
CA LEU A 118 9.99 -62.19 8.75
C LEU A 118 9.91 -61.91 10.26
N GLU A 119 10.91 -61.25 10.83
CA GLU A 119 10.99 -61.01 12.28
C GLU A 119 10.23 -59.76 12.71
N CYS A 120 10.01 -58.82 11.80
CA CYS A 120 9.24 -57.61 12.06
C CYS A 120 7.84 -57.63 11.44
N GLU A 121 7.56 -58.60 10.57
CA GLU A 121 6.29 -58.75 9.87
C GLU A 121 5.84 -57.49 9.13
N VAL A 122 6.79 -56.81 8.46
CA VAL A 122 6.57 -55.57 7.72
C VAL A 122 6.99 -55.69 6.26
N ILE A 123 6.23 -55.02 5.39
CA ILE A 123 6.52 -54.89 3.96
C ILE A 123 7.38 -53.65 3.72
N LEU A 124 8.45 -53.82 2.93
CA LEU A 124 9.50 -52.83 2.71
C LEU A 124 9.69 -52.61 1.21
N CYS A 125 9.81 -51.35 0.79
CA CYS A 125 10.37 -51.02 -0.53
C CYS A 125 11.89 -51.21 -0.53
N SER A 126 12.52 -51.25 -1.70
CA SER A 126 13.96 -51.55 -1.82
C SER A 126 14.86 -50.60 -1.00
N LYS A 127 14.49 -49.31 -0.88
CA LYS A 127 15.21 -48.33 -0.05
C LYS A 127 15.02 -48.59 1.45
N CYS A 128 13.82 -49.03 1.82
CA CYS A 128 13.43 -49.35 3.19
C CYS A 128 14.11 -50.60 3.72
N LYS A 129 14.25 -51.65 2.89
CA LYS A 129 15.05 -52.83 3.22
C LYS A 129 16.47 -52.47 3.62
N LEU A 130 17.15 -51.69 2.78
CA LEU A 130 18.55 -51.30 3.02
C LEU A 130 18.70 -50.56 4.35
N SER A 131 17.77 -49.66 4.63
CA SER A 131 17.75 -48.86 5.85
C SER A 131 17.39 -49.70 7.08
N HIS A 132 16.48 -50.66 6.93
CA HIS A 132 16.06 -51.62 7.96
C HIS A 132 17.23 -52.51 8.40
N LEU A 133 17.91 -53.14 7.44
CA LEU A 133 19.05 -54.01 7.70
C LEU A 133 20.30 -53.26 8.19
N LYS A 134 20.36 -51.93 7.99
CA LYS A 134 21.48 -51.09 8.47
C LYS A 134 21.42 -50.83 9.99
N ARG A 135 20.24 -50.98 10.63
CA ARG A 135 20.08 -50.79 12.08
C ARG A 135 20.74 -51.94 12.85
N LYS A 136 21.52 -51.62 13.88
CA LYS A 136 22.25 -52.62 14.69
C LYS A 136 21.35 -53.76 15.22
N SER A 137 20.13 -53.42 15.64
CA SER A 137 19.13 -54.36 16.14
C SER A 137 18.54 -55.29 15.06
N ASN A 138 18.51 -54.84 13.80
CA ASN A 138 17.79 -55.50 12.72
C ASN A 138 18.75 -56.08 11.65
N LYS A 139 20.07 -56.01 11.88
CA LYS A 139 21.11 -56.50 10.95
C LYS A 139 20.96 -57.96 10.57
N LYS A 140 20.35 -58.76 11.46
CA LYS A 140 20.15 -60.20 11.29
C LYS A 140 18.74 -60.56 10.81
N HIS A 141 17.86 -59.57 10.61
CA HIS A 141 16.50 -59.84 10.19
C HIS A 141 16.49 -60.34 8.74
N HIS A 142 15.71 -61.36 8.47
CA HIS A 142 15.54 -61.96 7.17
C HIS A 142 14.49 -61.19 6.37
N VAL A 143 14.91 -60.64 5.23
CA VAL A 143 14.06 -59.89 4.31
C VAL A 143 14.09 -60.56 2.94
N ASP A 144 12.95 -61.09 2.51
CA ASP A 144 12.83 -61.86 1.27
C ASP A 144 11.56 -61.49 0.47
N LYS A 145 11.52 -61.84 -0.81
CA LYS A 145 10.38 -61.68 -1.72
C LYS A 145 9.31 -62.77 -1.53
N SER A 146 9.46 -63.63 -0.53
CA SER A 146 8.63 -64.81 -0.28
C SER A 146 7.25 -64.52 0.31
N TYR A 147 6.79 -63.27 0.33
CA TYR A 147 5.41 -62.92 0.68
C TYR A 147 4.38 -63.73 -0.14
N SER A 148 4.67 -63.98 -1.42
CA SER A 148 3.84 -64.84 -2.29
C SER A 148 3.74 -66.29 -1.81
N LYS A 149 4.79 -66.87 -1.21
CA LYS A 149 4.76 -68.25 -0.69
C LYS A 149 4.02 -68.39 0.65
N ILE A 150 3.86 -67.29 1.38
CA ILE A 150 3.06 -67.22 2.62
C ILE A 150 1.57 -67.09 2.28
N LEU A 151 1.24 -66.42 1.17
CA LEU A 151 -0.13 -66.23 0.66
C LEU A 151 -0.82 -67.53 0.20
N ASP A 152 -0.06 -68.54 -0.25
CA ASP A 152 -0.62 -69.79 -0.77
C ASP A 152 -1.19 -70.72 0.32
N LYS A 153 -0.85 -70.51 1.60
CA LYS A 153 -1.47 -71.25 2.71
C LYS A 153 -2.65 -70.46 3.25
N ARG A 154 -3.87 -71.00 3.08
CA ARG A 154 -5.05 -70.44 3.73
C ARG A 154 -4.81 -70.38 5.24
N PRO A 155 -4.99 -69.21 5.87
CA PRO A 155 -4.76 -69.09 7.30
C PRO A 155 -5.72 -70.00 8.06
N SER A 156 -5.24 -70.56 9.18
CA SER A 156 -6.06 -71.37 10.06
C SER A 156 -6.78 -70.50 11.09
N CYS A 157 -7.98 -70.94 11.47
CA CYS A 157 -8.73 -70.36 12.56
C CYS A 157 -7.99 -70.57 13.88
N LEU A 158 -7.87 -69.50 14.68
CA LEU A 158 -7.13 -69.53 15.95
C LEU A 158 -7.76 -70.44 17.03
N ILE A 159 -9.08 -70.67 16.96
CA ILE A 159 -9.79 -71.51 17.93
C ILE A 159 -9.91 -72.96 17.47
N HIS A 160 -10.24 -73.14 16.19
CA HIS A 160 -10.58 -74.46 15.68
C HIS A 160 -9.43 -75.13 14.92
N SER A 161 -8.32 -74.42 14.68
CA SER A 161 -7.19 -74.87 13.86
C SER A 161 -7.57 -75.37 12.46
N LYS A 162 -8.76 -74.99 11.97
CA LYS A 162 -9.33 -75.32 10.65
C LYS A 162 -9.12 -74.16 9.69
N GLU A 163 -8.95 -74.44 8.40
CA GLU A 163 -8.81 -73.39 7.38
C GLU A 163 -10.01 -72.41 7.40
N VAL A 164 -9.72 -71.12 7.27
CA VAL A 164 -10.75 -70.10 7.08
C VAL A 164 -11.13 -70.01 5.61
N VAL A 165 -12.41 -70.23 5.31
CA VAL A 165 -12.93 -70.32 3.93
C VAL A 165 -14.14 -69.41 3.70
N PHE A 166 -14.68 -68.80 4.76
CA PHE A 166 -15.80 -67.87 4.70
C PHE A 166 -15.40 -66.48 5.22
N TYR A 167 -16.12 -65.45 4.78
CA TYR A 167 -16.05 -64.09 5.28
C TYR A 167 -17.38 -63.70 5.92
N CYS A 168 -17.34 -63.26 7.18
CA CYS A 168 -18.50 -62.70 7.86
C CYS A 168 -18.54 -61.19 7.64
N GLY A 169 -19.50 -60.70 6.86
CA GLY A 169 -19.72 -59.28 6.57
C GLY A 169 -20.10 -58.47 7.81
N SER A 170 -20.91 -59.05 8.72
CA SER A 170 -21.32 -58.40 9.97
C SER A 170 -20.15 -58.14 10.92
N CYS A 171 -19.18 -59.06 10.99
CA CYS A 171 -18.03 -58.95 11.89
C CYS A 171 -16.75 -58.45 11.20
N CYS A 172 -16.73 -58.42 9.85
CA CYS A 172 -15.55 -58.17 9.04
C CYS A 172 -14.38 -59.13 9.34
N LEU A 173 -14.68 -60.42 9.45
CA LEU A 173 -13.72 -61.46 9.82
C LEU A 173 -13.71 -62.63 8.84
N LEU A 174 -12.53 -63.25 8.67
CA LEU A 174 -12.41 -64.55 8.01
C LEU A 174 -12.67 -65.67 9.03
N ILE A 175 -13.57 -66.59 8.70
CA ILE A 175 -14.03 -67.64 9.62
C ILE A 175 -13.94 -69.02 8.97
N CYS A 176 -13.79 -70.06 9.81
CA CYS A 176 -13.85 -71.46 9.41
C CYS A 176 -15.29 -72.02 9.51
N PRO A 177 -15.57 -73.23 8.98
CA PRO A 177 -16.93 -73.82 9.05
C PRO A 177 -17.47 -74.00 10.47
N SER A 178 -16.61 -74.30 11.45
CA SER A 178 -17.02 -74.39 12.86
C SER A 178 -17.47 -73.05 13.42
N CYS A 179 -16.71 -71.98 13.15
CA CYS A 179 -17.07 -70.62 13.56
C CYS A 179 -18.41 -70.15 12.94
N MET A 180 -18.67 -70.53 11.69
CA MET A 180 -19.95 -70.23 11.01
C MET A 180 -21.15 -70.86 11.73
N LEU A 181 -21.02 -72.11 12.18
CA LEU A 181 -22.12 -72.84 12.83
C LEU A 181 -22.35 -72.45 14.30
N GLU A 182 -21.30 -72.03 15.00
CA GLU A 182 -21.35 -71.70 16.42
C GLU A 182 -21.64 -70.21 16.65
N LYS A 183 -20.68 -69.33 16.32
CA LYS A 183 -20.70 -67.91 16.72
C LYS A 183 -21.27 -66.98 15.66
N HIS A 184 -21.29 -67.38 14.38
CA HIS A 184 -21.69 -66.52 13.25
C HIS A 184 -22.95 -67.01 12.52
N LYS A 185 -23.77 -67.85 13.16
CA LYS A 185 -24.93 -68.53 12.54
C LYS A 185 -26.01 -67.59 11.99
N GLN A 186 -26.14 -66.40 12.58
CA GLN A 186 -27.13 -65.39 12.20
C GLN A 186 -26.51 -64.17 11.51
N HIS A 187 -25.21 -64.22 11.20
CA HIS A 187 -24.52 -63.12 10.53
C HIS A 187 -24.54 -63.31 9.02
N ASP A 188 -24.32 -62.20 8.32
CA ASP A 188 -24.10 -62.23 6.88
C ASP A 188 -22.74 -62.89 6.61
N VAL A 189 -22.75 -64.11 6.08
CA VAL A 189 -21.56 -64.93 5.82
C VAL A 189 -21.57 -65.37 4.36
N ASP A 190 -20.49 -65.02 3.66
CA ASP A 190 -20.27 -65.37 2.26
C ASP A 190 -19.00 -66.21 2.12
N GLU A 191 -18.90 -66.99 1.04
CA GLU A 191 -17.61 -67.54 0.61
C GLU A 191 -16.63 -66.41 0.28
N ILE A 192 -15.35 -66.61 0.61
CA ILE A 192 -14.32 -65.56 0.44
C ILE A 192 -14.27 -65.04 -1.00
N GLU A 193 -14.40 -65.91 -2.00
CA GLU A 193 -14.34 -65.52 -3.41
C GLU A 193 -15.49 -64.57 -3.80
N ASN A 194 -16.71 -64.86 -3.31
CA ASN A 194 -17.88 -64.02 -3.53
C ASN A 194 -17.77 -62.69 -2.78
N ALA A 195 -17.34 -62.73 -1.52
CA ALA A 195 -17.11 -61.53 -0.71
C ALA A 195 -16.04 -60.62 -1.34
N VAL A 196 -14.93 -61.20 -1.83
CA VAL A 196 -13.86 -60.46 -2.52
C VAL A 196 -14.39 -59.84 -3.80
N SER A 197 -15.18 -60.57 -4.58
CA SER A 197 -15.74 -60.06 -5.84
C SER A 197 -16.66 -58.86 -5.59
N LYS A 198 -17.62 -58.99 -4.66
CA LYS A 198 -18.50 -57.88 -4.24
C LYS A 198 -17.71 -56.67 -3.72
N LYS A 199 -16.68 -56.90 -2.89
CA LYS A 199 -15.85 -55.80 -2.35
C LYS A 199 -14.97 -55.14 -3.41
N LYS A 200 -14.45 -55.91 -4.38
CA LYS A 200 -13.69 -55.35 -5.53
C LYS A 200 -14.58 -54.47 -6.40
N GLU A 201 -15.79 -54.91 -6.72
CA GLU A 201 -16.75 -54.10 -7.48
C GLU A 201 -17.07 -52.78 -6.76
N GLY A 202 -17.32 -52.83 -5.44
CA GLY A 202 -17.55 -51.61 -4.64
C GLY A 202 -16.34 -50.67 -4.58
N ILE A 203 -15.12 -51.20 -4.46
CA ILE A 203 -13.90 -50.39 -4.52
C ILE A 203 -13.74 -49.78 -5.91
N SER A 204 -13.97 -50.56 -6.98
CA SER A 204 -13.89 -50.07 -8.36
C SER A 204 -14.90 -48.95 -8.63
N SER A 205 -16.13 -49.03 -8.11
CA SER A 205 -17.09 -47.92 -8.23
C SER A 205 -16.66 -46.69 -7.44
N GLU A 206 -16.18 -46.87 -6.19
CA GLU A 206 -15.69 -45.75 -5.37
C GLU A 206 -14.48 -45.06 -6.02
N ILE A 207 -13.60 -45.79 -6.72
CA ILE A 207 -12.48 -45.22 -7.49
C ILE A 207 -13.00 -44.31 -8.61
N VAL A 208 -13.96 -44.78 -9.41
CA VAL A 208 -14.53 -43.99 -10.51
C VAL A 208 -15.14 -42.68 -9.99
N ASP A 209 -15.87 -42.75 -8.88
CA ASP A 209 -16.47 -41.57 -8.24
C ASP A 209 -15.40 -40.57 -7.77
N LEU A 210 -14.31 -41.09 -7.16
CA LEU A 210 -13.19 -40.26 -6.70
C LEU A 210 -12.38 -39.66 -7.86
N GLU A 211 -12.17 -40.40 -8.94
CA GLU A 211 -11.51 -39.91 -10.16
C GLU A 211 -12.31 -38.77 -10.80
N SER A 212 -13.63 -38.97 -10.96
CA SER A 212 -14.53 -37.92 -11.46
C SER A 212 -14.49 -36.68 -10.58
N ARG A 213 -14.54 -36.85 -9.25
CA ARG A 213 -14.46 -35.74 -8.30
C ARG A 213 -13.11 -35.03 -8.33
N SER A 214 -12.02 -35.77 -8.49
CA SER A 214 -10.67 -35.21 -8.63
C SER A 214 -10.55 -34.34 -9.88
N GLU A 215 -11.09 -34.78 -11.01
CA GLU A 215 -11.05 -33.98 -12.25
C GLU A 215 -11.91 -32.72 -12.14
N ASN A 216 -13.11 -32.81 -11.53
CA ASN A 216 -13.95 -31.64 -11.28
C ASN A 216 -13.23 -30.59 -10.41
N VAL A 217 -12.56 -31.02 -9.33
CA VAL A 217 -11.80 -30.10 -8.46
C VAL A 217 -10.66 -29.46 -9.22
N LYS A 218 -9.93 -30.22 -10.03
CA LYS A 218 -8.85 -29.71 -10.87
C LYS A 218 -9.35 -28.65 -11.85
N GLN A 219 -10.48 -28.91 -12.51
CA GLN A 219 -11.09 -27.94 -13.42
C GLN A 219 -11.49 -26.65 -12.72
N ILE A 220 -12.10 -26.73 -11.53
CA ILE A 220 -12.45 -25.53 -10.73
C ILE A 220 -11.20 -24.74 -10.36
N VAL A 221 -10.10 -25.41 -9.99
CA VAL A 221 -8.82 -24.74 -9.68
C VAL A 221 -8.28 -24.02 -10.91
N ASP A 222 -8.32 -24.66 -12.09
CA ASP A 222 -7.88 -24.05 -13.34
C ASP A 222 -8.72 -22.81 -13.69
N ASP A 223 -10.05 -22.89 -13.53
CA ASP A 223 -10.96 -21.76 -13.76
C ASP A 223 -10.70 -20.59 -12.79
N LEU A 224 -10.42 -20.88 -11.52
CA LEU A 224 -10.07 -19.86 -10.52
C LEU A 224 -8.74 -19.17 -10.86
N ASN A 225 -7.75 -19.90 -11.36
CA ASN A 225 -6.47 -19.32 -11.78
C ASN A 225 -6.66 -18.38 -12.98
N VAL A 226 -7.52 -18.77 -13.95
CA VAL A 226 -7.86 -17.90 -15.09
C VAL A 226 -8.56 -16.62 -14.62
N PHE A 227 -9.50 -16.74 -13.67
CA PHE A 227 -10.18 -15.59 -13.08
C PHE A 227 -9.21 -14.66 -12.36
N GLU A 228 -8.27 -15.20 -11.58
CA GLU A 228 -7.25 -14.41 -10.86
C GLU A 228 -6.43 -13.55 -11.83
N GLU A 229 -5.97 -14.14 -12.94
CA GLU A 229 -5.19 -13.41 -13.95
C GLU A 229 -6.02 -12.34 -14.67
N ALA A 230 -7.29 -12.63 -15.00
CA ALA A 230 -8.20 -11.65 -15.59
C ALA A 230 -8.42 -10.47 -14.62
N TYR A 231 -8.65 -10.75 -13.34
CA TYR A 231 -8.86 -9.72 -12.30
C TYR A 231 -7.62 -8.85 -12.09
N LYS A 232 -6.41 -9.42 -12.17
CA LYS A 232 -5.15 -8.64 -12.13
C LYS A 232 -5.05 -7.67 -13.32
N ILE A 233 -5.38 -8.12 -14.53
CA ILE A 233 -5.34 -7.30 -15.74
C ILE A 233 -6.34 -6.15 -15.64
N GLU A 234 -7.59 -6.43 -15.26
CA GLU A 234 -8.64 -5.42 -15.12
C GLU A 234 -8.26 -4.34 -14.11
N ASN A 235 -7.76 -4.73 -12.93
CA ASN A 235 -7.29 -3.78 -11.93
C ASN A 235 -6.08 -2.95 -12.41
N ALA A 236 -5.18 -3.55 -13.18
CA ALA A 236 -4.05 -2.81 -13.76
C ALA A 236 -4.52 -1.76 -14.77
N ILE A 237 -5.54 -2.07 -15.57
CA ILE A 237 -6.18 -1.11 -16.49
C ILE A 237 -6.85 0.01 -15.69
N LEU A 238 -7.64 -0.32 -14.67
CA LEU A 238 -8.34 0.66 -13.84
C LEU A 238 -7.37 1.64 -13.17
N LYS A 239 -6.26 1.13 -12.60
CA LYS A 239 -5.19 1.96 -12.02
C LYS A 239 -4.58 2.92 -13.06
N LYS A 240 -4.37 2.46 -14.29
CA LYS A 240 -3.86 3.32 -15.38
C LYS A 240 -4.87 4.40 -15.75
N VAL A 241 -6.16 4.05 -15.87
CA VAL A 241 -7.23 5.02 -16.20
C VAL A 241 -7.30 6.13 -15.16
N ILE A 242 -7.30 5.77 -13.87
CA ILE A 242 -7.30 6.75 -12.76
C ILE A 242 -6.09 7.68 -12.87
N LYS A 243 -4.90 7.13 -13.12
CA LYS A 243 -3.68 7.93 -13.25
C LYS A 243 -3.73 8.88 -14.45
N VAL A 244 -4.11 8.38 -15.63
CA VAL A 244 -4.24 9.20 -16.85
C VAL A 244 -5.27 10.31 -16.66
N ARG A 245 -6.39 10.03 -15.98
CA ARG A 245 -7.39 11.05 -15.67
C ARG A 245 -6.83 12.13 -14.75
N GLY A 246 -6.08 11.74 -13.71
CA GLY A 246 -5.39 12.68 -12.82
C GLY A 246 -4.38 13.56 -13.57
N ASP A 247 -3.55 12.95 -14.41
CA ASP A 247 -2.56 13.68 -15.23
C ASP A 247 -3.23 14.65 -16.21
N THR A 248 -4.37 14.26 -16.79
CA THR A 248 -5.15 15.12 -17.70
C THR A 248 -5.70 16.35 -16.98
N LEU A 249 -6.28 16.17 -15.79
CA LEU A 249 -6.80 17.29 -14.99
C LEU A 249 -5.67 18.22 -14.55
N LYS A 250 -4.52 17.66 -14.15
CA LYS A 250 -3.34 18.45 -13.82
C LYS A 250 -2.88 19.29 -15.01
N ALA A 251 -2.78 18.71 -16.21
CA ALA A 251 -2.40 19.44 -17.41
C ALA A 251 -3.38 20.58 -17.76
N LEU A 252 -4.69 20.37 -17.53
CA LEU A 252 -5.68 21.45 -17.70
C LEU A 252 -5.48 22.58 -16.70
N ILE A 253 -5.20 22.26 -15.44
CA ILE A 253 -4.90 23.25 -14.38
C ILE A 253 -3.62 24.00 -14.69
N ASP A 254 -2.54 23.29 -15.06
CA ASP A 254 -1.25 23.88 -15.41
C ASP A 254 -1.42 24.85 -16.58
N LYS A 255 -2.14 24.44 -17.63
CA LYS A 255 -2.45 25.30 -18.79
C LYS A 255 -3.26 26.55 -18.40
N HIS A 256 -4.27 26.38 -17.53
CA HIS A 256 -5.06 27.53 -17.08
C HIS A 256 -4.21 28.50 -16.26
N THR A 257 -3.38 27.97 -15.36
CA THR A 257 -2.43 28.76 -14.55
C THR A 257 -1.47 29.55 -15.43
N GLU A 258 -0.86 28.91 -16.43
CA GLU A 258 0.01 29.58 -17.41
C GLU A 258 -0.72 30.72 -18.12
N THR A 259 -1.98 30.51 -18.53
CA THR A 259 -2.79 31.55 -19.19
C THR A 259 -3.05 32.74 -18.26
N LEU A 260 -3.33 32.49 -16.98
CA LEU A 260 -3.55 33.56 -16.00
C LEU A 260 -2.28 34.37 -15.76
N VAL A 261 -1.15 33.69 -15.60
CA VAL A 261 0.16 34.34 -15.42
C VAL A 261 0.52 35.14 -16.67
N GLU A 262 0.30 34.60 -17.87
CA GLU A 262 0.53 35.32 -19.13
C GLU A 262 -0.31 36.60 -19.23
N ARG A 263 -1.58 36.57 -18.81
CA ARG A 263 -2.41 37.79 -18.76
C ARG A 263 -1.82 38.85 -17.82
N VAL A 264 -1.34 38.43 -16.65
CA VAL A 264 -0.70 39.34 -15.69
C VAL A 264 0.57 39.94 -16.28
N THR A 265 1.46 39.12 -16.86
CA THR A 265 2.74 39.60 -17.40
C THR A 265 2.56 40.52 -18.61
N LEU A 266 1.56 40.26 -19.46
CA LEU A 266 1.21 41.14 -20.58
C LEU A 266 0.73 42.51 -20.08
N GLU A 267 -0.11 42.55 -19.05
CA GLU A 267 -0.61 43.79 -18.49
C GLU A 267 0.47 44.55 -17.70
N GLU A 268 1.35 43.86 -16.97
CA GLU A 268 2.55 44.48 -16.37
C GLU A 268 3.43 45.14 -17.44
N SER A 269 3.64 44.46 -18.57
CA SER A 269 4.42 44.98 -19.69
C SER A 269 3.75 46.21 -20.31
N SER A 270 2.43 46.19 -20.50
CA SER A 270 1.67 47.32 -21.05
C SER A 270 1.74 48.56 -20.14
N GLN A 271 1.62 48.38 -18.82
CA GLN A 271 1.82 49.47 -17.83
C GLN A 271 3.23 50.05 -17.92
N MET A 272 4.24 49.18 -18.00
CA MET A 272 5.63 49.62 -18.02
C MET A 272 5.94 50.42 -19.29
N THR A 273 5.43 49.99 -20.44
CA THR A 273 5.54 50.74 -21.70
C THR A 273 4.86 52.10 -21.58
N ARG A 274 3.60 52.15 -21.13
CA ARG A 274 2.84 53.40 -20.98
C ARG A 274 3.55 54.40 -20.05
N LYS A 275 4.09 53.93 -18.92
CA LYS A 275 4.91 54.74 -18.02
C LYS A 275 6.14 55.28 -18.75
N SER A 276 6.88 54.43 -19.46
CA SER A 276 8.11 54.85 -20.15
C SER A 276 7.86 55.90 -21.23
N GLU A 277 6.74 55.81 -21.95
CA GLU A 277 6.34 56.80 -22.95
C GLU A 277 5.99 58.14 -22.31
N GLU A 278 5.26 58.13 -21.19
CA GLU A 278 4.98 59.37 -20.44
C GLU A 278 6.23 60.00 -19.85
N VAL A 279 7.16 59.21 -19.31
CA VAL A 279 8.46 59.71 -18.84
C VAL A 279 9.22 60.40 -19.98
N TYR A 280 9.27 59.79 -21.17
CA TYR A 280 9.94 60.39 -22.33
C TYR A 280 9.37 61.75 -22.72
N LYS A 281 8.03 61.90 -22.73
CA LYS A 281 7.38 63.20 -23.01
C LYS A 281 7.73 64.25 -21.97
N LEU A 282 7.69 63.88 -20.69
CA LEU A 282 8.00 64.80 -19.59
C LEU A 282 9.49 65.20 -19.57
N GLU A 283 10.39 64.28 -19.92
CA GLU A 283 11.82 64.56 -20.06
C GLU A 283 12.11 65.55 -21.21
N ASP A 284 11.41 65.45 -22.35
CA ASP A 284 11.51 66.41 -23.45
C ASP A 284 11.07 67.82 -23.02
N ILE A 285 9.91 67.93 -22.34
CA ILE A 285 9.41 69.21 -21.83
C ILE A 285 10.40 69.79 -20.81
N LYS A 286 10.93 68.98 -19.90
CA LYS A 286 11.93 69.40 -18.91
C LYS A 286 13.20 69.93 -19.60
N LEU A 287 13.70 69.24 -20.62
CA LEU A 287 14.89 69.68 -21.37
C LEU A 287 14.67 71.05 -22.01
N LEU A 288 13.50 71.28 -22.61
CA LEU A 288 13.17 72.59 -23.18
C LEU A 288 13.09 73.69 -22.11
N CYS A 289 12.47 73.39 -20.97
CA CYS A 289 12.46 74.31 -19.83
C CYS A 289 13.89 74.66 -19.38
N ASP A 290 14.76 73.65 -19.20
CA ASP A 290 16.15 73.83 -18.74
C ASP A 290 16.94 74.70 -19.74
N LEU A 291 16.81 74.47 -21.05
CA LEU A 291 17.45 75.27 -22.10
C LEU A 291 16.98 76.74 -22.09
N GLN A 292 15.68 76.98 -21.92
CA GLN A 292 15.16 78.35 -21.84
C GLN A 292 15.62 79.06 -20.56
N ILE A 293 15.68 78.33 -19.43
CA ILE A 293 16.22 78.86 -18.17
C ILE A 293 17.68 79.28 -18.34
N GLU A 294 18.53 78.43 -18.91
CA GLU A 294 19.95 78.77 -19.15
C GLU A 294 20.11 79.98 -20.07
N ARG A 295 19.36 80.01 -21.18
CA ARG A 295 19.39 81.15 -22.12
C ARG A 295 19.02 82.46 -21.42
N LEU A 296 17.88 82.49 -20.73
CA LEU A 296 17.39 83.70 -20.06
C LEU A 296 18.31 84.17 -18.95
N LYS A 297 18.86 83.25 -18.14
CA LYS A 297 19.86 83.58 -17.11
C LYS A 297 21.12 84.17 -17.74
N GLY A 298 21.65 83.54 -18.78
CA GLY A 298 22.84 84.01 -19.48
C GLY A 298 22.67 85.40 -20.09
N SER A 299 21.51 85.66 -20.71
CA SER A 299 21.15 86.99 -21.22
C SER A 299 21.01 88.02 -20.09
N LEU A 300 20.38 87.67 -18.98
CA LEU A 300 20.24 88.61 -17.86
C LEU A 300 21.60 89.06 -17.29
N GLU A 301 22.60 88.17 -17.29
CA GLU A 301 23.92 88.45 -16.73
C GLU A 301 24.87 89.15 -17.72
N ASN A 302 24.74 88.90 -19.03
CA ASN A 302 25.79 89.21 -20.00
C ASN A 302 25.36 90.13 -21.17
N THR A 303 24.10 90.57 -21.25
CA THR A 303 23.64 91.51 -22.29
C THR A 303 23.40 92.93 -21.76
N LYS A 304 23.50 93.94 -22.63
CA LYS A 304 23.22 95.34 -22.27
C LYS A 304 21.70 95.57 -22.17
N ASP A 305 21.29 96.47 -21.29
CA ASP A 305 19.87 96.79 -21.01
C ASP A 305 19.03 97.08 -22.26
N ILE A 306 19.60 97.80 -23.24
CA ILE A 306 18.87 98.14 -24.47
C ILE A 306 18.64 96.91 -25.37
N ASP A 307 19.60 95.98 -25.41
CA ASP A 307 19.51 94.77 -26.23
C ASP A 307 18.48 93.79 -25.62
N ILE A 308 18.36 93.75 -24.29
CA ILE A 308 17.31 93.00 -23.58
C ILE A 308 15.92 93.46 -24.04
N LEU A 309 15.68 94.77 -24.11
CA LEU A 309 14.38 95.32 -24.54
C LEU A 309 14.07 94.99 -26.00
N LEU A 310 15.08 94.92 -26.88
CA LEU A 310 14.91 94.60 -28.29
C LEU A 310 14.58 93.11 -28.50
N SER A 311 15.11 92.22 -27.66
CA SER A 311 14.92 90.76 -27.78
C SER A 311 13.81 90.20 -26.90
N TYR A 312 13.29 90.95 -25.93
CA TYR A 312 12.32 90.46 -24.94
C TYR A 312 11.07 89.82 -25.56
N GLY A 313 10.54 90.39 -26.66
CA GLY A 313 9.34 89.85 -27.31
C GLY A 313 9.52 88.44 -27.88
N GLU A 314 10.69 88.15 -28.47
CA GLU A 314 11.05 86.82 -28.98
C GLU A 314 11.20 85.82 -27.82
N TRP A 315 11.84 86.25 -26.74
CA TRP A 315 12.01 85.41 -25.55
C TRP A 315 10.67 85.10 -24.87
N GLU A 316 9.78 86.07 -24.81
CA GLU A 316 8.44 85.89 -24.27
C GLU A 316 7.65 84.87 -25.08
N GLU A 317 7.71 84.94 -26.42
CA GLU A 317 7.05 83.98 -27.30
C GLU A 317 7.59 82.54 -27.12
N ASP A 318 8.91 82.38 -27.08
CA ASP A 318 9.55 81.08 -26.85
C ASP A 318 9.19 80.47 -25.49
N VAL A 319 9.17 81.28 -24.44
CA VAL A 319 8.79 80.84 -23.09
C VAL A 319 7.32 80.43 -23.04
N GLN A 320 6.44 81.18 -23.70
CA GLN A 320 5.02 80.84 -23.78
C GLN A 320 4.79 79.52 -24.53
N HIS A 321 5.57 79.26 -25.58
CA HIS A 321 5.48 77.99 -26.31
C HIS A 321 5.79 76.78 -25.42
N VAL A 322 6.77 76.89 -24.53
CA VAL A 322 7.09 75.81 -23.58
C VAL A 322 6.05 75.71 -22.45
N LYS A 323 5.58 76.86 -21.91
CA LYS A 323 4.58 76.91 -20.83
C LYS A 323 3.20 76.37 -21.21
N THR A 324 2.85 76.43 -22.49
CA THR A 324 1.55 75.97 -23.00
C THR A 324 1.51 74.49 -23.34
N ARG A 325 2.64 73.76 -23.23
CA ARG A 325 2.66 72.31 -23.38
C ARG A 325 1.92 71.64 -22.22
N GLU A 326 1.02 70.72 -22.54
CA GLU A 326 0.24 69.97 -21.55
C GLU A 326 1.13 69.04 -20.73
N ILE A 327 0.95 69.08 -19.41
CA ILE A 327 1.54 68.13 -18.46
C ILE A 327 0.37 67.38 -17.82
N SER A 328 0.16 66.14 -18.26
CA SER A 328 -0.86 65.27 -17.66
C SER A 328 -0.31 64.55 -16.44
N GLU A 329 -1.11 64.46 -15.37
CA GLU A 329 -0.82 63.56 -14.26
C GLU A 329 -0.95 62.10 -14.72
N PHE A 330 0.06 61.28 -14.43
CA PHE A 330 0.00 59.86 -14.74
C PHE A 330 -1.04 59.18 -13.86
N THR A 331 -2.09 58.63 -14.49
CA THR A 331 -3.11 57.82 -13.80
C THR A 331 -2.81 56.35 -14.05
N PRO A 332 -2.37 55.59 -13.03
CA PRO A 332 -2.17 54.14 -13.16
C PRO A 332 -3.48 53.46 -13.54
N ILE A 333 -3.42 52.45 -14.40
CA ILE A 333 -4.56 51.55 -14.61
C ILE A 333 -4.78 50.77 -13.30
N PRO A 334 -6.05 50.45 -12.94
CA PRO A 334 -6.36 49.75 -11.71
C PRO A 334 -5.53 48.46 -11.53
N PRO A 335 -5.18 48.11 -10.28
CA PRO A 335 -4.36 46.94 -10.00
C PRO A 335 -5.06 45.66 -10.43
N ILE A 336 -4.29 44.76 -11.03
CA ILE A 336 -4.73 43.42 -11.42
C ILE A 336 -5.00 42.61 -10.15
N ARG A 337 -6.15 41.94 -10.06
CA ARG A 337 -6.49 41.10 -8.91
C ARG A 337 -6.90 39.70 -9.35
N PHE A 338 -6.51 38.71 -8.56
CA PHE A 338 -7.02 37.36 -8.65
C PHE A 338 -8.27 37.19 -7.79
N ILE A 339 -9.34 36.68 -8.38
CA ILE A 339 -10.62 36.41 -7.73
C ILE A 339 -10.69 34.92 -7.46
N GLU A 340 -10.71 34.57 -6.17
CA GLU A 340 -10.92 33.19 -5.74
C GLU A 340 -12.36 32.72 -6.00
N PRO A 341 -12.53 31.44 -6.31
CA PRO A 341 -13.82 30.85 -6.60
C PRO A 341 -14.83 30.88 -5.44
N GLY A 342 -16.11 30.99 -5.77
CA GLY A 342 -17.24 30.81 -4.85
C GLY A 342 -17.54 29.33 -4.59
N LYS A 343 -18.20 29.00 -3.47
CA LYS A 343 -18.36 27.61 -2.98
C LYS A 343 -19.36 26.73 -3.76
N ASP A 344 -20.19 27.26 -4.66
CA ASP A 344 -21.43 26.59 -5.09
C ASP A 344 -21.69 26.52 -6.62
N ASP A 345 -20.69 26.58 -7.51
CA ASP A 345 -20.93 26.42 -8.98
C ASP A 345 -19.77 25.70 -9.73
N ASP A 346 -20.12 24.97 -10.80
CA ASP A 346 -19.34 23.90 -11.45
C ASP A 346 -18.45 24.38 -12.62
N THR A 347 -18.26 25.69 -12.81
CA THR A 347 -17.47 26.21 -13.95
C THR A 347 -15.96 26.19 -13.69
N VAL A 348 -15.14 26.08 -14.75
CA VAL A 348 -13.66 26.02 -14.64
C VAL A 348 -13.08 27.28 -13.98
N SER A 349 -13.67 28.45 -14.24
CA SER A 349 -13.30 29.72 -13.61
C SER A 349 -13.60 29.75 -12.11
N GLU A 350 -14.55 28.93 -11.64
CA GLU A 350 -14.93 28.78 -10.23
C GLU A 350 -14.31 27.55 -9.55
N LEU A 351 -13.43 26.79 -10.21
CA LEU A 351 -12.62 25.77 -9.52
C LEU A 351 -11.23 26.28 -9.17
N PHE A 352 -10.77 27.34 -9.86
CA PHE A 352 -9.42 27.86 -9.71
C PHE A 352 -9.40 29.36 -9.40
N GLY A 353 -10.24 30.15 -10.06
CA GLY A 353 -10.30 31.61 -9.93
C GLY A 353 -10.06 32.33 -11.25
N ALA A 354 -10.21 33.65 -11.26
CA ALA A 354 -10.07 34.48 -12.46
C ALA A 354 -9.22 35.74 -12.20
N VAL A 355 -8.52 36.22 -13.23
CA VAL A 355 -7.85 37.53 -13.19
C VAL A 355 -8.78 38.59 -13.80
N GLU A 356 -9.09 39.63 -13.02
CA GLU A 356 -9.84 40.83 -13.43
C GLU A 356 -8.98 42.10 -13.32
N ILE A 357 -9.33 43.10 -14.14
CA ILE A 357 -8.70 44.43 -14.16
C ILE A 357 -9.77 45.45 -13.73
N GLY A 358 -9.64 46.09 -12.55
CA GLY A 358 -10.62 47.09 -12.09
C GLY A 358 -10.38 47.67 -10.69
N PHE A 359 -10.86 48.89 -10.46
CA PHE A 359 -10.93 49.53 -9.15
C PHE A 359 -12.18 49.06 -8.41
N PHE A 360 -12.03 48.43 -7.25
CA PHE A 360 -13.17 48.24 -6.34
C PHE A 360 -13.44 49.55 -5.61
N LYS A 361 -14.68 50.04 -5.65
CA LYS A 361 -15.15 51.05 -4.68
C LYS A 361 -15.35 50.36 -3.34
N LEU A 362 -14.46 50.61 -2.39
CA LEU A 362 -14.69 50.25 -1.00
C LEU A 362 -15.97 50.93 -0.49
N GLN A 363 -16.75 50.22 0.30
CA GLN A 363 -17.95 50.75 0.95
C GLN A 363 -17.78 50.70 2.46
N GLU A 364 -18.48 51.59 3.16
CA GLU A 364 -18.58 51.53 4.62
C GLU A 364 -19.16 50.17 5.05
N GLY A 365 -18.49 49.51 5.99
CA GLY A 365 -18.85 48.16 6.46
C GLY A 365 -18.04 47.01 5.83
N ASP A 366 -17.24 47.27 4.79
CA ASP A 366 -16.35 46.25 4.23
C ASP A 366 -15.27 45.84 5.24
N HIS A 367 -14.97 44.55 5.33
CA HIS A 367 -13.84 44.06 6.11
C HIS A 367 -12.59 44.10 5.25
N VAL A 368 -11.53 44.71 5.76
CA VAL A 368 -10.27 44.91 5.04
C VAL A 368 -9.08 44.54 5.92
N ARG A 369 -7.98 44.16 5.28
CA ARG A 369 -6.66 44.04 5.90
C ARG A 369 -5.61 44.73 5.06
N ILE A 370 -4.44 45.00 5.63
CA ILE A 370 -3.33 45.63 4.91
C ILE A 370 -2.68 44.59 3.99
N LYS A 371 -2.47 44.93 2.71
CA LYS A 371 -1.85 44.02 1.74
C LYS A 371 -0.46 43.58 2.21
N LEU A 372 -0.11 42.31 2.01
CA LEU A 372 1.22 41.77 2.32
C LEU A 372 2.36 42.46 1.55
N SER A 373 2.06 43.16 0.45
CA SER A 373 3.03 43.94 -0.33
C SER A 373 3.39 45.29 0.29
N VAL A 374 2.63 45.79 1.27
CA VAL A 374 2.87 47.10 1.90
C VAL A 374 3.92 46.92 3.00
N THR A 375 5.14 47.39 2.78
CA THR A 375 6.20 47.31 3.80
C THR A 375 6.06 48.39 4.88
N GLU A 376 5.57 49.57 4.51
CA GLU A 376 5.37 50.70 5.43
C GLU A 376 4.16 51.52 4.95
N PRO A 377 3.04 51.54 5.72
CA PRO A 377 1.87 52.35 5.40
C PRO A 377 2.17 53.84 5.51
N ILE A 378 1.49 54.67 4.71
CA ILE A 378 1.76 56.11 4.69
C ILE A 378 1.60 56.81 6.05
N ASN A 379 0.67 56.35 6.88
CA ASN A 379 0.45 56.87 8.23
C ASN A 379 1.09 55.99 9.32
N GLY A 380 1.95 55.06 8.91
CA GLY A 380 2.62 54.11 9.79
C GLY A 380 1.71 52.99 10.28
N TRP A 381 2.35 51.95 10.81
CA TRP A 381 1.66 50.75 11.30
C TRP A 381 0.83 50.97 12.56
N GLY A 382 1.25 51.86 13.45
CA GLY A 382 0.69 51.92 14.81
C GLY A 382 0.84 50.55 15.49
N ASP A 383 -0.28 50.02 16.02
CA ASP A 383 -0.38 48.68 16.61
C ASP A 383 -1.01 47.64 15.65
N VAL A 384 -1.21 48.01 14.38
CA VAL A 384 -1.82 47.17 13.36
C VAL A 384 -0.73 46.29 12.72
N THR A 385 -1.08 45.06 12.33
CA THR A 385 -0.19 44.19 11.55
C THR A 385 -0.87 43.72 10.26
N HIS A 386 -0.17 43.05 9.36
CA HIS A 386 -0.79 42.45 8.17
C HIS A 386 -1.91 41.46 8.47
N ASP A 387 -1.92 40.87 9.67
CA ASP A 387 -2.94 39.92 10.13
C ASP A 387 -4.16 40.62 10.76
N SER A 388 -4.08 41.93 11.03
CA SER A 388 -5.19 42.70 11.58
C SER A 388 -6.29 42.89 10.53
N ILE A 389 -7.51 42.54 10.89
CA ILE A 389 -8.72 42.77 10.08
C ILE A 389 -9.50 43.91 10.72
N GLY A 390 -9.85 44.90 9.92
CA GLY A 390 -10.60 46.08 10.35
C GLY A 390 -11.81 46.33 9.47
N ILE A 391 -12.74 47.13 9.96
CA ILE A 391 -13.97 47.49 9.26
C ILE A 391 -13.81 48.89 8.66
N VAL A 392 -14.13 49.04 7.38
CA VAL A 392 -14.12 50.34 6.72
C VAL A 392 -15.19 51.24 7.33
N ARG A 393 -14.76 52.35 7.90
CA ARG A 393 -15.62 53.37 8.53
C ARG A 393 -15.99 54.50 7.57
N GLY A 394 -15.14 54.79 6.60
CA GLY A 394 -15.34 55.84 5.62
C GLY A 394 -14.33 55.75 4.48
N VAL A 395 -14.73 56.19 3.30
CA VAL A 395 -13.87 56.28 2.11
C VAL A 395 -14.00 57.68 1.53
N ASN A 396 -12.89 58.41 1.42
CA ASN A 396 -12.83 59.74 0.85
C ASN A 396 -11.81 59.76 -0.30
N ASP A 397 -12.32 59.72 -1.53
CA ASP A 397 -11.55 59.58 -2.76
C ASP A 397 -10.55 58.41 -2.70
N ASP A 398 -9.28 58.71 -2.44
CA ASP A 398 -8.20 57.73 -2.39
C ASP A 398 -7.84 57.26 -0.97
N ILE A 399 -8.40 57.88 0.08
CA ILE A 399 -8.12 57.56 1.49
C ILE A 399 -9.26 56.74 2.09
N VAL A 400 -8.93 55.65 2.76
CA VAL A 400 -9.84 54.82 3.55
C VAL A 400 -9.54 54.97 5.03
N THR A 401 -10.59 55.12 5.83
CA THR A 401 -10.53 55.06 7.29
C THR A 401 -11.05 53.70 7.75
N VAL A 402 -10.23 52.97 8.50
CA VAL A 402 -10.50 51.60 8.95
C VAL A 402 -10.43 51.54 10.47
N ASP A 403 -11.42 50.91 11.09
CA ASP A 403 -11.39 50.56 12.50
C ASP A 403 -10.87 49.13 12.67
N PHE A 404 -9.61 48.99 13.07
CA PHE A 404 -9.03 47.72 13.51
C PHE A 404 -9.32 47.50 15.01
N LYS A 405 -9.26 46.24 15.44
CA LYS A 405 -9.44 45.88 16.86
C LYS A 405 -8.38 46.54 17.75
N GLU A 406 -7.15 46.65 17.24
CA GLU A 406 -6.01 47.23 17.93
C GLU A 406 -5.97 48.77 17.80
N PHE A 407 -6.56 49.32 16.74
CA PHE A 407 -6.48 50.75 16.42
C PHE A 407 -7.72 51.23 15.65
N SER A 408 -8.48 52.16 16.26
CA SER A 408 -9.65 52.78 15.62
C SER A 408 -9.25 54.09 14.91
N GLY A 409 -9.84 54.34 13.75
CA GLY A 409 -9.59 55.52 12.92
C GLY A 409 -8.27 55.45 12.18
N TRP A 410 -7.81 54.26 11.80
CA TRP A 410 -6.59 54.10 11.03
C TRP A 410 -6.82 54.56 9.59
N GLU A 411 -5.98 55.44 9.07
CA GLU A 411 -6.13 56.01 7.72
C GLU A 411 -5.03 55.50 6.78
N ALA A 412 -5.40 55.15 5.56
CA ALA A 412 -4.47 54.69 4.52
C ALA A 412 -5.02 54.93 3.13
N PHE A 413 -4.19 54.72 2.11
CA PHE A 413 -4.72 54.72 0.74
C PHE A 413 -5.54 53.45 0.47
N VAL A 414 -6.59 53.57 -0.35
CA VAL A 414 -7.39 52.43 -0.86
C VAL A 414 -6.48 51.39 -1.54
N SER A 415 -5.34 51.82 -2.10
CA SER A 415 -4.35 50.95 -2.72
C SER A 415 -3.53 50.11 -1.73
N GLU A 416 -3.48 50.47 -0.44
CA GLU A 416 -2.72 49.78 0.62
C GLU A 416 -3.51 48.64 1.29
N VAL A 417 -4.84 48.66 1.16
CA VAL A 417 -5.74 47.70 1.79
C VAL A 417 -6.32 46.71 0.78
N GLU A 418 -6.66 45.51 1.25
CA GLU A 418 -7.38 44.50 0.49
C GLU A 418 -8.61 43.99 1.23
N LEU A 419 -9.67 43.72 0.47
CA LEU A 419 -10.97 43.29 1.00
C LEU A 419 -10.89 41.83 1.45
N VAL A 420 -11.23 41.58 2.71
CA VAL A 420 -11.34 40.27 3.34
C VAL A 420 -12.80 39.82 3.20
N LYS A 421 -13.06 38.77 2.42
CA LYS A 421 -14.38 38.16 2.41
C LYS A 421 -14.64 37.57 3.79
N SER A 422 -15.69 38.02 4.46
CA SER A 422 -16.19 37.41 5.70
C SER A 422 -16.61 35.97 5.40
N GLY A 423 -15.70 35.01 5.58
CA GLY A 423 -16.10 33.63 5.77
C GLY A 423 -16.96 33.58 7.01
N ASN A 424 -18.16 33.01 6.91
CA ASN A 424 -19.10 32.80 8.01
C ASN A 424 -18.38 32.26 9.25
N GLU A 425 -17.97 33.14 10.15
CA GLU A 425 -17.81 32.84 11.57
C GLU A 425 -19.21 32.99 12.18
N GLU A 426 -20.04 31.96 11.99
CA GLU A 426 -21.22 31.77 12.81
C GLU A 426 -21.13 30.43 13.55
N GLN A 427 -20.83 30.58 14.84
CA GLN A 427 -21.21 29.78 16.02
C GLN A 427 -20.52 28.44 16.32
#